data_AF-A0A0U3P208-F1
#
_entry.id   AF-A0A0U3P208-F1
#
_cell.length_a   1.000
_cell.length_b   1.000
_cell.length_c   1.000
_cell.angle_alpha   90.00
_cell.angle_beta   90.00
_cell.angle_gamma   90.00
#
_symmetry.space_group_name_H-M   'P 1'
#
loop_
_entity.id
_entity.type
_entity.pdbx_description
1 polymer ?
#
loop_
_entity_poly.entity_id
_entity_poly.type
_entity_poly.pdbx_seq_one_letter_code
_entity_poly.pdbx_strand_id
1 'polypeptide(L)'
;MTGQHRVVLDASSFIKAWLIATTLWVGVMLIVALLAYGVPTVLSGEDAVHLWGAGLALAFYGYGIALVFAAPLAWVLAYLLRPVRQQWIHITAFFAVPTLAFWAVAGLLGFGWHPGWLGLWATVGAAAAVGRWSIRKDAHSSEAEVLYP
;
A
#
# COMPACT_ATOMS: atom_id res chain seq x y z
N MET A 1 18.45 31.31 11.79
CA MET A 1 17.29 31.07 10.91
C MET A 1 17.39 29.64 10.42
N THR A 2 16.47 28.77 10.82
CA THR A 2 16.55 27.32 10.64
C THR A 2 16.30 26.93 9.19
N GLY A 3 17.32 26.43 8.49
CA GLY A 3 17.18 25.82 7.18
C GLY A 3 16.13 24.69 7.25
N GLN A 4 15.09 24.79 6.42
CA GLN A 4 14.08 23.73 6.30
C GLN A 4 14.72 22.52 5.63
N HIS A 5 15.21 21.56 6.41
CA HIS A 5 15.55 20.23 5.90
C HIS A 5 14.28 19.59 5.33
N ARG A 6 14.18 19.54 4.00
CA ARG A 6 13.09 18.82 3.33
C ARG A 6 13.59 17.43 2.97
N VAL A 7 12.98 16.41 3.56
CA VAL A 7 13.19 15.03 3.14
C VAL A 7 12.42 14.84 1.84
N VAL A 8 13.14 14.78 0.72
CA VAL A 8 12.54 14.49 -0.59
C VAL A 8 12.78 13.01 -0.87
N LEU A 9 11.69 12.26 -1.05
CA LEU A 9 11.75 10.90 -1.56
C LEU A 9 12.07 10.96 -3.04
N ASP A 10 13.15 10.30 -3.45
CA ASP A 10 13.46 10.12 -4.85
C ASP A 10 12.38 9.27 -5.54
N ALA A 11 12.14 9.53 -6.82
CA ALA A 11 11.12 8.82 -7.61
C ALA A 11 11.40 7.30 -7.64
N SER A 12 12.68 6.92 -7.69
CA SER A 12 13.11 5.52 -7.66
C SER A 12 12.72 4.82 -6.35
N SER A 13 12.92 5.48 -5.20
CA SER A 13 12.54 4.96 -3.88
C SER A 13 11.03 4.84 -3.73
N PHE A 14 10.27 5.80 -4.27
CA PHE A 14 8.81 5.73 -4.27
C PHE A 14 8.31 4.51 -5.05
N ILE A 15 8.82 4.31 -6.28
CA ILE A 15 8.44 3.17 -7.13
C ILE A 15 8.80 1.84 -6.45
N LYS A 16 10.00 1.73 -5.87
CA LYS A 16 10.45 0.55 -5.12
C LYS A 16 9.51 0.23 -3.96
N ALA A 17 9.19 1.21 -3.12
CA ALA A 17 8.28 1.02 -2.00
C ALA A 17 6.87 0.64 -2.45
N TRP A 18 6.37 1.27 -3.52
CA TRP A 18 5.07 0.95 -4.10
C TRP A 18 5.01 -0.47 -4.66
N LEU A 19 6.04 -0.91 -5.39
CA LEU A 19 6.13 -2.28 -5.91
C LEU A 19 6.16 -3.32 -4.79
N ILE A 20 6.94 -3.07 -3.73
CA ILE A 20 7.01 -3.96 -2.56
C ILE A 20 5.66 -4.04 -1.87
N ALA A 21 5.03 -2.90 -1.55
CA ALA A 21 3.73 -2.87 -0.89
C ALA A 21 2.66 -3.58 -1.72
N THR A 22 2.59 -3.26 -3.01
CA THR A 22 1.57 -3.82 -3.92
C THR A 22 1.74 -5.32 -4.09
N THR A 23 2.96 -5.77 -4.38
CA THR A 23 3.25 -7.20 -4.60
C THR A 23 3.03 -8.00 -3.33
N LEU A 24 3.39 -7.44 -2.17
CA LEU A 24 3.13 -8.07 -0.89
C LEU A 24 1.63 -8.24 -0.65
N TRP A 25 0.84 -7.18 -0.85
CA TRP A 25 -0.60 -7.26 -0.62
C TRP A 25 -1.30 -8.20 -1.61
N VAL A 26 -1.03 -8.04 -2.92
CA VAL A 26 -1.60 -8.90 -3.96
C VAL A 26 -1.17 -10.36 -3.76
N GLY A 27 0.10 -10.60 -3.44
CA GLY A 27 0.62 -11.95 -3.16
C GLY A 27 -0.08 -12.60 -1.97
N VAL A 28 -0.28 -11.87 -0.87
CA VAL A 28 -1.03 -12.38 0.29
C VAL A 28 -2.48 -12.67 -0.07
N MET A 29 -3.15 -11.78 -0.82
CA MET A 29 -4.52 -12.00 -1.26
C MET A 29 -4.65 -13.21 -2.20
N LEU A 30 -3.67 -13.44 -3.09
CA LEU A 30 -3.62 -14.62 -3.94
C LEU A 30 -3.46 -15.91 -3.12
N ILE A 31 -2.61 -15.91 -2.10
CA ILE A 31 -2.48 -17.06 -1.18
C ILE A 31 -3.79 -17.31 -0.44
N VAL A 32 -4.42 -16.25 0.09
CA VAL A 32 -5.72 -16.37 0.78
C VAL A 32 -6.79 -16.91 -0.18
N ALA A 33 -6.87 -16.40 -1.41
CA ALA A 33 -7.82 -16.88 -2.41
C ALA A 33 -7.57 -18.35 -2.79
N LEU A 34 -6.31 -18.75 -2.93
CA LEU A 34 -5.93 -20.13 -3.20
C LEU A 34 -6.36 -21.08 -2.06
N LEU A 35 -6.17 -20.66 -0.81
CA LEU A 35 -6.57 -21.48 0.34
C LEU A 35 -8.09 -21.52 0.53
N ALA A 36 -8.76 -20.38 0.35
CA ALA A 36 -10.20 -20.26 0.59
C ALA A 36 -11.06 -20.87 -0.52
N TYR A 37 -10.61 -20.79 -1.77
CA TYR A 37 -11.38 -21.24 -2.94
C TYR A 37 -10.66 -22.34 -3.72
N GLY A 38 -9.35 -22.24 -3.89
CA GLY A 38 -8.58 -23.24 -4.65
C GLY A 38 -8.57 -24.62 -4.03
N VAL A 39 -8.29 -24.74 -2.72
CA VAL A 39 -8.29 -26.05 -2.03
C VAL A 39 -9.66 -26.73 -2.10
N PRO A 40 -10.79 -26.06 -1.76
CA PRO A 40 -12.11 -26.67 -1.91
C PRO A 40 -12.44 -27.11 -3.34
N THR A 41 -12.17 -26.27 -4.35
CA THR A 41 -12.46 -26.57 -5.77
C THR A 41 -11.68 -27.79 -6.28
N VAL A 42 -10.42 -27.93 -5.86
CA VAL A 42 -9.62 -29.12 -6.20
C VAL A 42 -10.17 -30.38 -5.53
N LEU A 43 -10.60 -30.27 -4.28
CA LEU A 43 -11.19 -31.40 -3.53
C LEU A 43 -12.58 -31.79 -4.05
N SER A 44 -13.36 -30.84 -4.56
CA SER A 44 -14.69 -31.08 -5.13
C SER A 44 -14.65 -31.57 -6.59
N GLY A 45 -13.49 -31.53 -7.24
CA GLY A 45 -13.32 -31.92 -8.64
C GLY A 45 -13.91 -30.91 -9.63
N GLU A 46 -14.13 -29.67 -9.20
CA GLU A 46 -14.62 -28.58 -10.04
C GLU A 46 -13.54 -28.02 -10.97
N ASP A 47 -13.95 -27.43 -12.09
CA ASP A 47 -13.04 -26.98 -13.16
C ASP A 47 -12.02 -25.93 -12.69
N ALA A 48 -10.74 -26.30 -12.76
CA ALA A 48 -9.60 -25.44 -12.42
C ALA A 48 -9.50 -24.15 -13.26
N VAL A 49 -10.18 -24.08 -14.41
CA VAL A 49 -10.23 -22.88 -15.27
C VAL A 49 -10.84 -21.68 -14.53
N HIS A 50 -11.83 -21.91 -13.67
CA HIS A 50 -12.46 -20.85 -12.87
C HIS A 50 -11.48 -20.25 -11.84
N LEU A 51 -10.60 -21.08 -11.26
CA LEU A 51 -9.57 -20.63 -10.31
C LEU A 51 -8.54 -19.73 -11.00
N TRP A 52 -8.11 -20.09 -12.21
CA TRP A 52 -7.19 -19.28 -13.00
C TRP A 52 -7.80 -17.92 -13.36
N GLY A 53 -9.06 -17.91 -13.80
CA GLY A 53 -9.79 -16.66 -14.08
C GLY A 53 -9.89 -15.76 -12.85
N ALA A 54 -10.24 -16.31 -11.69
CA ALA A 54 -10.34 -15.56 -10.44
C ALA A 54 -8.98 -15.02 -9.97
N GLY A 55 -7.91 -15.83 -10.04
CA GLY A 55 -6.56 -15.42 -9.69
C GLY A 55 -6.02 -14.30 -10.58
N LEU A 56 -6.22 -14.42 -11.90
CA LEU A 56 -5.83 -13.38 -12.86
C LEU A 56 -6.63 -12.10 -12.66
N ALA A 57 -7.94 -12.21 -12.42
CA ALA A 57 -8.77 -11.05 -12.09
C ALA A 57 -8.27 -10.37 -10.81
N LEU A 58 -8.00 -11.12 -9.75
CA LEU A 58 -7.48 -10.58 -8.50
C LEU A 58 -6.13 -9.87 -8.69
N ALA A 59 -5.22 -10.46 -9.46
CA ALA A 59 -3.95 -9.84 -9.79
C ALA A 59 -4.17 -8.53 -10.59
N PHE A 60 -4.97 -8.59 -11.66
CA PHE A 60 -5.22 -7.44 -12.53
C PHE A 60 -5.88 -6.27 -11.77
N TYR A 61 -6.96 -6.54 -11.04
CA TYR A 61 -7.65 -5.52 -10.23
C TYR A 61 -6.81 -5.06 -9.05
N GLY A 62 -6.04 -5.95 -8.41
CA GLY A 62 -5.18 -5.61 -7.29
C GLY A 62 -4.08 -4.62 -7.68
N TYR A 63 -3.35 -4.91 -8.77
CA TYR A 63 -2.35 -3.99 -9.32
C TYR A 63 -2.99 -2.71 -9.89
N GLY A 64 -4.15 -2.81 -10.54
CA GLY A 64 -4.88 -1.67 -11.07
C GLY A 64 -5.31 -0.68 -9.99
N ILE A 65 -5.92 -1.17 -8.90
CA ILE A 65 -6.31 -0.34 -7.75
C ILE A 65 -5.07 0.25 -7.07
N ALA A 66 -3.99 -0.52 -6.95
CA ALA A 66 -2.75 -0.02 -6.38
C ALA A 66 -2.13 1.12 -7.19
N LEU A 67 -2.27 1.09 -8.52
CA LEU A 67 -1.80 2.15 -9.40
C LEU A 67 -2.70 3.39 -9.35
N VAL A 68 -4.01 3.21 -9.45
CA VAL A 68 -4.97 4.32 -9.62
C VAL A 68 -5.31 4.99 -8.29
N PHE A 69 -5.27 4.26 -7.18
CA PHE A 69 -5.68 4.78 -5.88
C PHE A 69 -4.54 4.79 -4.86
N ALA A 70 -3.85 3.66 -4.67
CA ALA A 70 -2.85 3.57 -3.61
C ALA A 70 -1.60 4.42 -3.89
N ALA A 71 -1.14 4.49 -5.14
CA ALA A 71 0.01 5.33 -5.50
C ALA A 71 -0.26 6.83 -5.29
N PRO A 72 -1.36 7.42 -5.80
CA PRO A 72 -1.70 8.81 -5.47
C PRO A 72 -1.82 9.07 -3.97
N LEU A 73 -2.47 8.16 -3.22
CA LEU A 73 -2.59 8.29 -1.77
C LEU A 73 -1.22 8.28 -1.07
N ALA A 74 -0.34 7.36 -1.45
CA ALA A 74 1.02 7.26 -0.92
C ALA A 74 1.85 8.51 -1.25
N TRP A 75 1.68 9.07 -2.44
CA TRP A 75 2.36 10.29 -2.86
C TRP A 75 1.92 11.51 -2.04
N VAL A 76 0.60 11.70 -1.88
CA VAL A 76 0.03 12.76 -1.03
C VAL A 76 0.52 12.60 0.42
N LEU A 77 0.49 11.38 0.95
CA LEU A 77 0.94 11.11 2.31
C LEU A 77 2.45 11.39 2.48
N ALA A 78 3.28 11.00 1.51
CA ALA A 78 4.71 11.31 1.51
C ALA A 78 4.96 12.82 1.45
N TYR A 79 4.16 13.58 0.69
CA TYR A 79 4.24 15.03 0.61
C TYR A 79 3.90 15.69 1.96
N LEU A 80 2.80 15.28 2.60
CA LEU A 80 2.35 15.84 3.87
C LEU A 80 3.31 15.56 5.02
N LEU A 81 4.02 14.42 4.97
CA LEU A 81 4.97 14.02 6.01
C LEU A 81 6.39 14.56 5.79
N ARG A 82 6.65 15.34 4.72
CA ARG A 82 7.95 15.98 4.47
C ARG A 82 8.59 16.71 5.67
N PRO A 83 7.85 17.47 6.49
CA PRO A 83 8.44 18.16 7.64
C PRO A 83 8.73 17.23 8.83
N VAL A 84 8.23 16.00 8.82
CA VAL A 84 8.34 15.06 9.93
C VAL A 84 9.66 14.29 9.84
N ARG A 85 10.56 14.51 10.79
CA ARG A 85 11.86 13.80 10.85
C ARG A 85 11.77 12.39 11.42
N GLN A 86 10.78 12.10 12.27
CA GLN A 86 10.67 10.81 12.96
C GLN A 86 10.13 9.73 12.03
N GLN A 87 10.98 8.77 11.63
CA GLN A 87 10.62 7.71 10.68
C GLN A 87 9.45 6.83 11.12
N TRP A 88 9.32 6.56 12.43
CA TRP A 88 8.20 5.77 12.97
C TRP A 88 6.84 6.39 12.66
N ILE A 89 6.73 7.73 12.68
CA ILE A 89 5.49 8.42 12.31
C ILE A 89 5.13 8.14 10.85
N HIS A 90 6.11 8.07 9.95
CA HIS A 90 5.85 7.71 8.55
C HIS A 90 5.32 6.29 8.44
N ILE A 91 5.92 5.32 9.15
CA ILE A 91 5.47 3.92 9.11
C ILE A 91 4.04 3.80 9.66
N THR A 92 3.75 4.43 10.80
CA THR A 92 2.40 4.42 11.40
C THR A 92 1.38 5.12 10.52
N ALA A 93 1.74 6.24 9.87
CA ALA A 93 0.84 6.93 8.95
C ALA A 93 0.57 6.10 7.69
N PHE A 94 1.60 5.46 7.12
CA PHE A 94 1.47 4.55 5.99
C PHE A 94 0.73 3.25 6.36
N PHE A 95 0.59 2.92 7.65
CA PHE A 95 -0.34 1.91 8.12
C PHE A 95 -1.78 2.45 8.19
N ALA A 96 -2.00 3.46 9.02
CA ALA A 96 -3.33 3.91 9.40
C ALA A 96 -4.10 4.55 8.24
N VAL A 97 -3.45 5.41 7.45
CA VAL A 97 -4.13 6.17 6.39
C VAL A 97 -4.65 5.25 5.28
N PRO A 98 -3.86 4.32 4.70
CA PRO A 98 -4.39 3.39 3.72
C PRO A 98 -5.47 2.47 4.29
N THR A 99 -5.31 1.97 5.52
CA THR A 99 -6.34 1.12 6.15
C THR A 99 -7.67 1.83 6.28
N LEU A 100 -7.67 3.07 6.79
CA LEU A 100 -8.90 3.84 6.95
C LEU A 100 -9.46 4.30 5.61
N ALA A 101 -8.61 4.70 4.67
CA ALA A 101 -9.04 5.14 3.34
C ALA A 101 -9.74 4.02 2.58
N PHE A 102 -9.15 2.82 2.54
CA PHE A 102 -9.76 1.68 1.86
C PHE A 102 -11.02 1.18 2.57
N TRP A 103 -11.03 1.16 3.91
CA TRP A 103 -12.24 0.84 4.67
C TRP A 103 -13.38 1.83 4.39
N ALA A 104 -13.08 3.13 4.36
CA ALA A 104 -14.07 4.16 4.07
C ALA A 104 -14.58 4.08 2.63
N VAL A 105 -13.69 3.89 1.65
CA VAL A 105 -14.08 3.71 0.25
C VAL A 105 -14.95 2.47 0.08
N ALA A 106 -14.58 1.34 0.70
CA ALA A 106 -15.41 0.13 0.67
C ALA A 106 -16.79 0.36 1.32
N GLY A 107 -16.83 1.06 2.46
CA GLY A 107 -18.09 1.45 3.10
C GLY A 107 -18.98 2.29 2.18
N LEU A 108 -18.40 3.27 1.48
CA LEU A 108 -19.11 4.11 0.48
C LEU A 108 -19.58 3.32 -0.75
N LEU A 109 -18.83 2.29 -1.15
CA LEU A 109 -19.17 1.42 -2.29
C LEU A 109 -20.17 0.30 -1.93
N GLY A 110 -20.69 0.29 -0.69
CA GLY A 110 -21.75 -0.64 -0.27
C GLY A 110 -21.28 -1.92 0.43
N PHE A 111 -19.98 -2.05 0.73
CA PHE A 111 -19.47 -3.18 1.54
C PHE A 111 -19.76 -3.02 3.04
N GLY A 112 -20.32 -1.87 3.45
CA GLY A 112 -20.75 -1.57 4.82
C GLY A 112 -19.67 -0.98 5.72
N TRP A 113 -20.11 -0.33 6.80
CA TRP A 113 -19.26 0.42 7.74
C TRP A 113 -18.87 -0.38 8.99
N HIS A 114 -18.95 -1.71 8.93
CA HIS A 114 -18.72 -2.52 10.12
C HIS A 114 -17.23 -2.44 10.55
N PRO A 115 -16.92 -2.06 11.81
CA PRO A 115 -15.53 -1.95 12.28
C PRO A 115 -14.74 -3.26 12.19
N GLY A 116 -15.42 -4.41 12.24
CA GLY A 116 -14.77 -5.72 12.05
C GLY A 116 -14.08 -5.89 10.70
N TRP A 117 -14.49 -5.14 9.66
CA TRP A 117 -13.81 -5.15 8.36
C TRP A 117 -12.45 -4.44 8.39
N LEU A 118 -12.16 -3.63 9.42
CA LEU A 118 -10.85 -2.99 9.56
C LEU A 118 -9.72 -4.01 9.60
N GLY A 119 -9.95 -5.23 10.10
CA GLY A 119 -8.95 -6.30 10.07
C GLY A 119 -8.54 -6.67 8.64
N LEU A 120 -9.48 -6.71 7.71
CA LEU A 120 -9.21 -6.97 6.30
C LEU A 120 -8.43 -5.80 5.68
N TRP A 121 -8.87 -4.56 5.90
CA TRP A 121 -8.20 -3.37 5.37
C TRP A 121 -6.88 -3.04 6.07
N ALA A 122 -6.64 -3.60 7.26
CA ALA A 122 -5.35 -3.54 7.94
C ALA A 122 -4.26 -4.25 7.14
N THR A 123 -4.61 -5.23 6.29
CA THR A 123 -3.62 -5.87 5.40
C THR A 123 -3.05 -4.90 4.36
N VAL A 124 -3.88 -3.97 3.85
CA VAL A 124 -3.45 -2.92 2.92
C VAL A 124 -2.49 -1.95 3.63
N GLY A 125 -2.88 -1.49 4.83
CA GLY A 125 -2.03 -0.61 5.64
C GLY A 125 -0.73 -1.29 6.05
N ALA A 126 -0.77 -2.57 6.45
CA ALA A 126 0.42 -3.34 6.79
C ALA A 126 1.37 -3.42 5.59
N ALA A 127 0.86 -3.70 4.40
CA ALA A 127 1.68 -3.74 3.20
C ALA A 127 2.29 -2.38 2.85
N ALA A 128 1.53 -1.30 2.99
CA ALA A 128 2.01 0.07 2.79
C ALA A 128 3.08 0.48 3.83
N ALA A 129 2.91 0.08 5.08
CA ALA A 129 3.88 0.29 6.15
C ALA A 129 5.20 -0.48 5.88
N VAL A 130 5.10 -1.73 5.41
CA VAL A 130 6.26 -2.53 4.98
C VAL A 130 6.95 -1.88 3.78
N GLY A 131 6.19 -1.40 2.80
CA GLY A 131 6.70 -0.62 1.68
C GLY A 131 7.50 0.59 2.16
N ARG A 132 6.94 1.37 3.08
CA ARG A 132 7.64 2.52 3.68
C ARG A 132 8.88 2.13 4.49
N TRP A 133 8.82 1.03 5.23
CA TRP A 133 9.95 0.51 6.01
C TRP A 133 11.11 0.06 5.11
N SER A 134 10.81 -0.49 3.93
CA SER A 134 11.80 -1.02 2.99
C SER A 134 12.75 0.07 2.45
N ILE A 135 12.26 1.31 2.36
CA ILE A 135 12.98 2.49 1.86
C ILE A 135 13.46 3.43 2.97
N ARG A 136 13.40 3.00 4.25
CA ARG A 136 13.76 3.86 5.40
C ARG A 136 15.20 4.39 5.36
N LYS A 137 16.09 3.71 4.64
CA LYS A 137 17.49 4.11 4.47
C LYS A 137 17.74 4.95 3.21
N ASP A 138 16.74 5.05 2.33
CA ASP A 138 16.86 5.70 1.02
C ASP A 138 16.46 7.19 1.10
N ALA A 139 16.19 7.71 2.31
CA ALA A 139 15.83 9.10 2.55
C ALA A 139 17.07 9.99 2.64
N HIS A 140 17.32 10.79 1.61
CA HIS A 140 18.39 11.80 1.63
C HIS A 140 17.89 13.11 2.23
N SER A 141 18.68 13.70 3.12
CA SER A 141 18.51 15.10 3.51
C SER A 141 19.06 15.98 2.41
N SER A 142 18.19 16.62 1.62
CA SER A 142 18.62 17.74 0.79
C SER A 142 18.79 18.95 1.71
N GLU A 143 20.04 19.37 1.93
CA GLU A 143 20.30 20.75 2.30
C GLU A 143 19.95 21.59 1.07
N ALA A 144 18.97 22.47 1.20
CA ALA A 144 18.71 23.46 0.16
C ALA A 144 19.93 24.38 0.15
N GLU A 145 20.81 24.18 -0.83
CA GLU A 145 21.91 25.07 -1.13
C GLU A 145 21.31 26.45 -1.41
N VAL A 146 21.51 27.36 -0.46
CA VAL A 146 21.08 28.74 -0.56
C VAL A 146 21.99 29.41 -1.58
N LEU A 147 21.67 29.24 -2.87
CA LEU A 147 22.17 30.10 -3.92
C LEU A 147 21.53 31.48 -3.72
N TYR A 148 22.29 32.42 -3.18
CA TYR A 148 22.08 33.84 -3.44
C TYR A 148 23.25 34.39 -4.27
N PRO A 149 22.98 35.26 -5.26
CA PRO A 149 23.99 36.05 -5.95
C PRO A 149 24.62 37.12 -5.05
#